data_AF-E8N3H6-F1
#
_entry.id   AF-E8N3H6-F1
#
_cell.length_a   1.000
_cell.length_b   1.000
_cell.length_c   1.000
_cell.angle_alpha   90.00
_cell.angle_beta   90.00
_cell.angle_gamma   90.00
#
_symmetry.space_group_name_H-M   'P 1'
#
loop_
_entity.id
_entity.type
_entity.pdbx_description
1 polymer ?
#
loop_
_entity_poly.entity_id
_entity_poly.type
_entity_poly.pdbx_seq_one_letter_code
_entity_poly.pdbx_strand_id
1 'polypeptide(L)'
;MTPTRKPLWIWLSLSVGLAVLLTAVLREQIRAVIVEPLSYVIWYVQLILNTVPQPLFWAVMILGGIYLIGRAMLEGIPSTERLSEPQNDIASTSRYRYWLWYVATFSKNRFASENLARHLAHLIMEIIGYQEHLSREEMEKKIREGTLNVSEEILEFLRTRRLLTSRQSPDSIKGWLERMQGRLFHLPGSIPFSDQQETFHRLKQLVNFIEERIGGSN
;
A
#
# COMPACT_ATOMS: atom_id res chain seq x y z
N MET A 1 14.31 0.69 -56.98
CA MET A 1 15.37 0.14 -56.13
C MET A 1 14.72 -0.67 -55.02
N THR A 2 14.67 -2.00 -55.16
CA THR A 2 14.03 -2.89 -54.18
C THR A 2 15.00 -3.15 -53.02
N PRO A 3 14.60 -2.93 -51.76
CA PRO A 3 15.45 -3.24 -50.63
C PRO A 3 15.67 -4.76 -50.59
N THR A 4 16.94 -5.13 -50.66
CA THR A 4 17.43 -6.50 -50.59
C THR A 4 16.95 -7.15 -49.28
N ARG A 5 15.94 -8.04 -49.35
CA ARG A 5 15.39 -8.79 -48.20
C ARG A 5 16.31 -9.91 -47.68
N LYS A 6 17.46 -10.12 -48.32
CA LYS A 6 18.41 -11.21 -48.00
C LYS A 6 19.21 -11.07 -46.69
N PRO A 7 19.54 -9.87 -46.15
CA PRO A 7 20.34 -9.78 -44.93
C PRO A 7 19.52 -10.11 -43.67
N LEU A 8 18.20 -9.87 -43.66
CA LEU A 8 17.36 -10.12 -42.48
C LEU A 8 17.29 -11.62 -42.11
N TRP A 9 17.21 -12.50 -43.10
CA TRP A 9 17.17 -13.95 -42.86
C TRP A 9 18.48 -14.50 -42.28
N ILE A 10 19.62 -13.91 -42.66
CA ILE A 10 20.94 -14.30 -42.15
C ILE A 10 21.08 -13.86 -40.68
N TRP A 11 20.65 -12.65 -40.34
CA TRP A 11 20.65 -12.19 -38.95
C TRP A 11 19.69 -13.00 -38.07
N LEU A 12 18.53 -13.40 -38.62
CA LEU A 12 17.58 -14.24 -37.91
C LEU A 12 18.17 -15.63 -37.62
N SER A 13 18.76 -16.28 -38.63
CA SER A 13 19.37 -17.60 -38.44
C SER A 13 20.57 -17.56 -37.50
N LEU A 14 21.39 -16.50 -37.57
CA LEU A 14 22.52 -16.29 -36.67
C LEU A 14 22.04 -16.07 -35.23
N SER A 15 21.00 -15.27 -35.02
CA SER A 15 20.40 -15.04 -33.69
C SER A 15 19.84 -16.32 -33.09
N VAL A 16 19.12 -17.11 -33.89
CA VAL A 16 18.57 -18.40 -33.43
C VAL A 16 19.70 -19.38 -33.11
N GLY A 17 20.73 -19.48 -33.96
CA GLY A 17 21.90 -20.32 -33.69
C GLY A 17 22.62 -19.93 -32.40
N LEU A 18 22.80 -18.63 -32.17
CA LEU A 18 23.42 -18.11 -30.95
C LEU A 18 22.57 -18.42 -29.71
N ALA A 19 21.25 -18.25 -29.78
CA ALA A 19 20.34 -18.56 -28.67
C ALA A 19 20.36 -20.05 -28.30
N VAL A 20 20.40 -20.93 -29.29
CA VAL A 20 20.51 -22.39 -29.07
C VAL A 20 21.85 -22.73 -28.43
N LEU A 21 22.95 -22.16 -28.93
CA LEU A 21 24.29 -22.35 -28.35
C LEU A 21 24.34 -21.87 -26.89
N LEU A 22 23.81 -20.68 -26.63
CA LEU A 22 23.79 -20.09 -25.29
C LEU A 22 22.97 -20.97 -24.33
N THR A 23 21.82 -21.46 -24.79
CA THR A 23 20.97 -22.37 -24.01
C THR A 23 21.68 -23.69 -23.72
N ALA A 24 22.40 -24.25 -24.69
CA ALA A 24 23.15 -25.49 -24.51
C ALA A 24 24.27 -25.35 -23.47
N VAL A 25 25.03 -24.25 -23.51
CA VAL A 25 26.11 -23.98 -22.54
C VAL A 25 25.55 -23.67 -21.15
N LEU A 26 24.49 -22.87 -21.06
CA LEU A 26 23.87 -22.51 -19.78
C LEU A 26 23.12 -23.69 -19.14
N ARG A 27 22.68 -24.68 -19.93
CA ARG A 27 21.95 -25.86 -19.41
C ARG A 27 22.75 -26.62 -18.37
N GLU A 28 24.04 -26.82 -18.59
CA GLU A 28 24.91 -27.53 -17.65
C GLU A 28 25.12 -26.72 -16.36
N GLN A 29 25.28 -25.41 -16.47
CA GLN A 29 25.38 -24.52 -15.32
C GLN A 29 24.08 -24.48 -14.53
N ILE A 30 22.93 -24.34 -15.19
CA ILE A 30 21.61 -24.37 -14.54
C ILE A 30 21.40 -25.72 -13.84
N ARG A 31 21.81 -26.82 -14.47
CA ARG A 31 21.70 -28.15 -13.86
C ARG A 31 22.57 -28.26 -12.61
N ALA A 32 23.83 -27.86 -12.67
CA ALA A 32 24.76 -27.95 -11.54
C ALA A 32 24.39 -26.97 -10.41
N VAL A 33 23.96 -25.76 -10.74
CA VAL A 33 23.69 -24.70 -9.76
C VAL A 33 22.29 -24.78 -9.17
N ILE A 34 21.29 -25.29 -9.91
CA ILE A 34 19.89 -25.29 -9.47
C ILE A 34 19.39 -26.72 -9.28
N VAL A 35 19.47 -27.55 -10.32
CA VAL A 35 18.82 -28.88 -10.31
C VAL A 35 19.46 -29.80 -9.29
N GLU A 36 20.79 -29.83 -9.24
CA GLU A 36 21.54 -30.67 -8.31
C GLU A 36 21.26 -30.31 -6.84
N PRO A 37 21.44 -29.06 -6.36
CA PRO A 37 21.10 -28.72 -4.98
C PRO A 37 19.61 -28.91 -4.66
N LEU A 38 18.72 -28.60 -5.61
CA LEU A 38 17.29 -28.84 -5.41
C LEU A 38 16.99 -30.33 -5.22
N SER A 39 17.66 -31.21 -5.97
CA SER A 39 17.52 -32.66 -5.83
C SER A 39 17.96 -33.15 -4.46
N TYR A 40 19.08 -32.62 -3.93
CA TYR A 40 19.53 -32.92 -2.58
C TYR A 40 18.55 -32.42 -1.52
N VAL A 41 17.97 -31.22 -1.69
CA VAL A 41 16.96 -30.70 -0.76
C VAL A 41 15.73 -31.60 -0.75
N ILE A 42 15.20 -31.99 -1.91
CA ILE A 42 14.03 -32.88 -2.01
C ILE A 42 14.33 -34.22 -1.34
N TRP A 43 15.49 -34.81 -1.66
CA TRP A 43 15.91 -36.06 -1.06
C TRP A 43 16.03 -35.95 0.47
N TYR A 44 16.61 -34.86 0.97
CA TYR A 44 16.76 -34.62 2.40
C TYR A 44 15.41 -34.41 3.10
N VAL A 45 14.48 -33.67 2.49
CA VAL A 45 13.11 -33.52 2.98
C VAL A 45 12.42 -34.88 3.06
N GLN A 46 12.55 -35.71 2.03
CA GLN A 46 11.96 -37.04 2.02
C GLN A 46 12.59 -37.95 3.08
N LEU A 47 13.91 -37.84 3.28
CA LEU A 47 14.63 -38.56 4.34
C LEU A 47 14.12 -38.15 5.72
N ILE A 48 13.96 -36.85 5.99
CA ILE A 48 13.40 -36.34 7.24
C ILE A 48 11.99 -36.87 7.43
N LEU A 49 11.11 -36.75 6.43
CA LEU A 49 9.72 -37.19 6.52
C LEU A 49 9.60 -38.70 6.78
N ASN A 50 10.49 -39.52 6.21
CA ASN A 50 10.51 -40.96 6.44
C ASN A 50 11.16 -41.35 7.77
N THR A 51 12.11 -40.56 8.26
CA THR A 51 12.85 -40.87 9.50
C THR A 51 12.10 -40.37 10.74
N VAL A 52 11.37 -39.25 10.63
CA VAL A 52 10.61 -38.69 11.74
C VAL A 52 9.36 -39.56 11.96
N PRO A 53 9.22 -40.19 13.14
CA PRO A 53 8.00 -40.88 13.50
C PRO A 53 6.80 -39.95 13.35
N GLN A 54 5.75 -40.40 12.68
CA GLN A 54 4.52 -39.62 12.49
C GLN A 54 3.99 -38.96 13.78
N PRO A 55 4.09 -39.58 14.98
CA PRO A 55 3.71 -38.93 16.24
C PRO A 55 4.52 -37.66 16.57
N LEU A 56 5.81 -37.63 16.23
CA LEU A 56 6.67 -36.46 16.46
C LEU A 56 6.25 -35.29 15.56
N PHE A 57 5.86 -35.55 14.32
CA PHE A 57 5.30 -34.51 13.44
C PHE A 57 4.03 -33.88 14.04
N TRP A 58 3.11 -34.72 14.52
CA TRP A 58 1.90 -34.24 15.20
C TRP A 58 2.22 -33.48 16.48
N ALA A 59 3.19 -33.95 17.27
CA ALA A 59 3.63 -33.24 18.47
C ALA A 59 4.15 -31.84 18.15
N VAL A 60 5.02 -31.69 17.13
CA VAL A 60 5.53 -30.38 16.69
C VAL A 60 4.41 -29.49 16.18
N MET A 61 3.47 -30.01 15.39
CA MET A 61 2.32 -29.25 14.89
C MET A 61 1.43 -28.76 16.03
N ILE A 62 1.12 -29.62 17.00
CA ILE A 62 0.31 -29.26 18.17
C ILE A 62 1.06 -28.23 19.01
N LEU A 63 2.34 -28.44 19.29
CA LEU A 63 3.15 -27.53 20.10
C LEU A 63 3.30 -26.16 19.42
N GLY A 64 3.52 -26.15 18.10
CA GLY A 64 3.55 -24.94 17.28
C GLY A 64 2.21 -24.22 17.24
N GLY A 65 1.10 -24.96 17.15
CA GLY A 65 -0.25 -24.42 17.25
C GLY A 65 -0.52 -23.79 18.62
N ILE A 66 -0.18 -24.48 19.71
CA ILE A 66 -0.29 -23.96 21.07
C ILE A 66 0.60 -22.72 21.25
N TYR A 67 1.82 -22.74 20.73
CA TYR A 67 2.71 -21.59 20.77
C TYR A 67 2.14 -20.40 19.99
N LEU A 68 1.58 -20.62 18.79
CA LEU A 68 0.94 -19.57 17.99
C LEU A 68 -0.32 -19.04 18.66
N ILE A 69 -1.15 -19.90 19.23
CA ILE A 69 -2.37 -19.51 19.97
C ILE A 69 -1.99 -18.75 21.23
N GLY A 70 -1.01 -19.24 21.99
CA GLY A 70 -0.49 -18.58 23.18
C GLY A 70 0.09 -17.22 22.82
N ARG A 71 0.94 -17.16 21.80
CA ARG A 71 1.48 -15.90 21.28
C ARG A 71 0.37 -14.97 20.81
N ALA A 72 -0.63 -15.45 20.07
CA ALA A 72 -1.77 -14.66 19.63
C ALA A 72 -2.64 -14.20 20.82
N MET A 73 -2.75 -14.97 21.89
CA MET A 73 -3.46 -14.52 23.10
C MET A 73 -2.65 -13.50 23.89
N LEU A 74 -1.32 -13.67 23.99
CA LEU A 74 -0.42 -12.78 24.74
C LEU A 74 -0.12 -11.47 24.00
N GLU A 75 0.09 -11.50 22.69
CA GLU A 75 0.29 -10.29 21.87
C GLU A 75 -1.04 -9.56 21.62
N GLY A 76 -2.17 -10.15 22.06
CA GLY A 76 -3.49 -9.82 21.55
C GLY A 76 -3.54 -10.26 20.09
N ILE A 77 -4.58 -10.99 19.71
CA ILE A 77 -4.86 -11.17 18.29
C ILE A 77 -4.89 -9.72 17.78
N PRO A 78 -4.17 -9.34 16.72
CA PRO A 78 -4.57 -8.17 15.98
C PRO A 78 -5.94 -8.58 15.48
N SER A 79 -6.96 -8.36 16.33
CA SER A 79 -8.34 -8.27 15.93
C SER A 79 -8.19 -7.48 14.67
N THR A 80 -8.58 -8.07 13.53
CA THR A 80 -8.85 -7.25 12.37
C THR A 80 -9.63 -6.10 12.95
N GLU A 81 -8.97 -4.94 13.03
CA GLU A 81 -9.41 -3.83 13.85
C GLU A 81 -10.57 -3.29 13.03
N ARG A 82 -11.70 -4.00 13.06
CA ARG A 82 -12.99 -3.41 13.25
C ARG A 82 -12.84 -2.70 14.58
N LEU A 83 -12.15 -1.57 14.51
CA LEU A 83 -12.27 -0.47 15.41
C LEU A 83 -13.76 -0.46 15.72
N SER A 84 -14.11 -0.89 16.93
CA SER A 84 -15.50 -0.93 17.34
C SER A 84 -15.97 0.50 17.18
N GLU A 85 -16.74 0.74 16.11
CA GLU A 85 -17.48 1.97 15.93
C GLU A 85 -18.17 2.21 17.27
N PRO A 86 -18.04 3.41 17.87
CA PRO A 86 -18.59 3.65 19.20
C PRO A 86 -20.05 3.23 19.17
N GLN A 87 -20.34 2.11 19.83
CA GLN A 87 -21.68 1.55 19.88
C GLN A 87 -22.52 2.64 20.53
N ASN A 88 -23.52 3.11 19.80
CA ASN A 88 -24.36 4.26 20.11
C ASN A 88 -25.16 4.03 21.40
N ASP A 89 -24.50 4.01 22.54
CA ASP A 89 -25.11 4.22 23.82
C ASP A 89 -25.00 5.72 24.12
N ILE A 90 -26.16 6.37 24.14
CA ILE A 90 -26.40 7.79 24.43
C ILE A 90 -26.50 8.67 23.18
N ALA A 91 -27.70 8.68 22.62
CA ALA A 91 -28.21 9.70 21.72
C ALA A 91 -27.83 11.12 22.24
N SER A 92 -27.32 11.95 21.33
CA SER A 92 -27.01 13.40 21.46
C SER A 92 -25.62 13.84 21.91
N THR A 93 -24.76 12.96 22.46
CA THR A 93 -23.36 13.33 22.78
C THR A 93 -22.42 12.35 22.07
N SER A 94 -22.07 12.52 20.79
CA SER A 94 -21.03 13.49 20.43
C SER A 94 -20.48 13.20 19.02
N ARG A 95 -21.11 13.75 17.97
CA ARG A 95 -20.46 13.82 16.65
C ARG A 95 -19.04 14.39 16.76
N TYR A 96 -18.84 15.33 17.68
CA TYR A 96 -17.54 15.85 18.06
C TYR A 96 -16.56 14.81 18.61
N ARG A 97 -16.95 13.92 19.55
CA ARG A 97 -16.03 12.87 20.03
C ARG A 97 -15.82 11.78 18.98
N TYR A 98 -16.81 11.53 18.13
CA TYR A 98 -16.63 10.67 16.95
C TYR A 98 -15.54 11.24 16.04
N TRP A 99 -15.58 12.53 15.72
CA TRP A 99 -14.53 13.21 14.96
C TRP A 99 -13.18 13.24 15.68
N LEU A 100 -13.14 13.52 16.98
CA LEU A 100 -11.91 13.48 17.77
C LEU A 100 -11.27 12.08 17.77
N TRP A 101 -12.07 11.04 17.96
CA TRP A 101 -11.61 9.66 17.89
C TRP A 101 -11.12 9.31 16.48
N TYR A 102 -11.82 9.76 15.45
CA TYR A 102 -11.44 9.52 14.05
C TYR A 102 -10.11 10.23 13.69
N VAL A 103 -9.91 11.45 14.16
CA VAL A 103 -8.64 12.21 14.03
C VAL A 103 -7.53 11.54 14.84
N ALA A 104 -7.80 11.09 16.07
CA ALA A 104 -6.81 10.39 16.88
C ALA A 104 -6.37 9.04 16.27
N THR A 105 -7.25 8.39 15.51
CA THR A 105 -7.00 7.08 14.90
C THR A 105 -6.38 7.18 13.50
N PHE A 106 -6.46 8.35 12.85
CA PHE A 106 -5.93 8.55 11.50
C PHE A 106 -4.42 8.25 11.38
N SER A 107 -3.65 8.49 12.45
CA SER A 107 -2.19 8.25 12.47
C SER A 107 -1.81 6.77 12.55
N LYS A 108 -2.72 5.91 13.01
CA LYS A 108 -2.44 4.49 13.27
C LYS A 108 -2.65 3.58 12.06
N ASN A 109 -3.52 3.97 11.13
CA ASN A 109 -3.90 3.10 10.01
C ASN A 109 -4.00 3.87 8.69
N ARG A 110 -3.24 3.42 7.68
CA ARG A 110 -3.30 3.95 6.31
C ARG A 110 -4.72 3.99 5.74
N PHE A 111 -5.53 2.97 6.00
CA PHE A 111 -6.92 2.93 5.53
C PHE A 111 -7.78 4.04 6.16
N ALA A 112 -7.57 4.33 7.45
CA ALA A 112 -8.26 5.42 8.12
C ALA A 112 -7.84 6.79 7.53
N SER A 113 -6.55 6.96 7.21
CA SER A 113 -6.06 8.19 6.56
C SER A 113 -6.66 8.43 5.17
N GLU A 114 -6.81 7.37 4.36
CA GLU A 114 -7.43 7.46 3.04
C GLU A 114 -8.92 7.78 3.14
N ASN A 115 -9.61 7.19 4.12
CA ASN A 115 -11.02 7.43 4.31
C ASN A 115 -11.27 8.86 4.83
N LEU A 116 -10.45 9.35 5.77
CA LEU A 116 -10.46 10.74 6.22
C LEU A 116 -10.24 11.71 5.04
N ALA A 117 -9.25 11.44 4.19
CA ALA A 117 -8.96 12.27 3.02
C ALA A 117 -10.18 12.43 2.11
N ARG A 118 -10.96 11.35 1.89
CA ARG A 118 -12.18 11.40 1.07
C ARG A 118 -13.28 12.22 1.72
N HIS A 119 -13.55 12.02 3.02
CA HIS A 119 -14.58 12.78 3.73
C HIS A 119 -14.23 14.26 3.78
N LEU A 120 -12.97 14.59 4.01
CA LEU A 120 -12.48 15.96 4.08
C LEU A 120 -12.50 16.62 2.69
N ALA A 121 -12.11 15.91 1.63
CA ALA A 121 -12.27 16.39 0.27
C ALA A 121 -13.75 16.66 -0.07
N HIS A 122 -14.65 15.78 0.37
CA HIS A 122 -16.08 15.98 0.16
C HIS A 122 -16.60 17.22 0.88
N LEU A 123 -16.23 17.41 2.15
CA LEU A 123 -16.58 18.59 2.93
C LEU A 123 -16.06 19.88 2.29
N ILE A 124 -14.80 19.90 1.85
CA ILE A 124 -14.22 21.06 1.16
C ILE A 124 -14.99 21.37 -0.12
N MET A 125 -15.30 20.34 -0.90
CA MET A 125 -16.12 20.50 -2.11
C MET A 125 -17.48 21.10 -1.76
N GLU A 126 -18.19 20.58 -0.76
CA GLU A 126 -19.47 21.13 -0.33
C GLU A 126 -19.38 22.60 0.10
N ILE A 127 -18.36 22.96 0.88
CA ILE A 127 -18.16 24.36 1.34
C ILE A 127 -17.89 25.28 0.15
N ILE A 128 -16.99 24.91 -0.77
CA ILE A 128 -16.67 25.74 -1.93
C ILE A 128 -17.87 25.84 -2.87
N GLY A 129 -18.58 24.72 -3.09
CA GLY A 129 -19.79 24.69 -3.91
C GLY A 129 -20.87 25.59 -3.37
N TYR A 130 -21.05 25.60 -2.05
CA TYR A 130 -21.98 26.51 -1.39
C TYR A 130 -21.57 27.98 -1.54
N GLN A 131 -20.29 28.31 -1.36
CA GLN A 131 -19.81 29.69 -1.47
C GLN A 131 -19.87 30.24 -2.91
N GLU A 132 -19.47 29.44 -3.89
CA GLU A 132 -19.43 29.87 -5.30
C GLU A 132 -20.74 29.57 -6.05
N HIS A 133 -21.76 29.04 -5.37
CA HIS A 133 -23.04 28.61 -5.96
C HIS A 133 -22.87 27.66 -7.15
N LEU A 134 -21.84 26.81 -7.10
CA LEU A 134 -21.51 25.88 -8.16
C LEU A 134 -22.16 24.53 -7.90
N SER A 135 -22.67 23.93 -8.97
CA SER A 135 -23.07 22.53 -8.94
C SER A 135 -21.83 21.62 -8.80
N ARG A 136 -22.05 20.40 -8.32
CA ARG A 136 -21.00 19.40 -8.14
C ARG A 136 -20.23 19.12 -9.44
N GLU A 137 -20.92 19.09 -10.58
CA GLU A 137 -20.33 18.81 -11.88
C GLU A 137 -19.43 19.96 -12.36
N GLU A 138 -19.87 21.20 -12.17
CA GLU A 138 -19.08 22.40 -12.50
C GLU A 138 -17.83 22.50 -11.64
N MET A 139 -17.93 22.10 -10.37
CA MET A 139 -16.79 22.07 -9.47
C MET A 139 -15.78 21.01 -9.86
N GLU A 140 -16.20 19.79 -10.20
CA GLU A 140 -15.29 18.75 -10.70
C GLU A 140 -14.60 19.18 -12.01
N LYS A 141 -15.33 19.91 -12.87
CA LYS A 141 -14.77 20.50 -14.08
C LYS A 141 -13.71 21.56 -13.75
N LYS A 142 -14.01 22.51 -12.87
CA LYS A 142 -13.04 23.55 -12.43
C LYS A 142 -11.83 22.98 -11.70
N ILE A 143 -11.99 21.93 -10.90
CA ILE A 143 -10.87 21.22 -10.24
C ILE A 143 -9.97 20.55 -11.28
N ARG A 144 -10.55 19.98 -12.35
CA ARG A 144 -9.79 19.37 -13.44
C ARG A 144 -9.05 20.42 -14.26
N GLU A 145 -9.68 21.55 -14.52
CA GLU A 145 -9.13 22.67 -15.29
C GLU A 145 -8.14 23.53 -14.48
N GLY A 146 -8.10 23.39 -13.15
CA GLY A 146 -7.24 24.18 -12.27
C GLY A 146 -7.66 25.65 -12.17
N THR A 147 -8.94 25.94 -12.45
CA THR A 147 -9.48 27.31 -12.51
C THR A 147 -10.16 27.76 -11.21
N LEU A 148 -10.12 26.92 -10.17
CA LEU A 148 -10.65 27.23 -8.85
C LEU A 148 -9.71 28.22 -8.14
N ASN A 149 -10.26 29.27 -7.53
CA ASN A 149 -9.46 30.25 -6.77
C ASN A 149 -9.11 29.69 -5.38
N VAL A 150 -8.30 28.64 -5.33
CA VAL A 150 -7.78 28.04 -4.11
C VAL A 150 -6.30 27.74 -4.28
N SER A 151 -5.57 27.61 -3.15
CA SER A 151 -4.15 27.27 -3.16
C SER A 151 -3.89 25.98 -3.96
N GLU A 152 -2.78 25.94 -4.72
CA GLU A 152 -2.37 24.80 -5.55
C GLU A 152 -2.28 23.50 -4.73
N GLU A 153 -1.87 23.60 -3.46
CA GLU A 153 -1.81 22.45 -2.53
C GLU A 153 -3.20 21.83 -2.28
N ILE A 154 -4.25 22.65 -2.23
CA ILE A 154 -5.64 22.21 -2.04
C ILE A 154 -6.19 21.63 -3.34
N LEU A 155 -5.85 22.22 -4.50
CA LEU A 155 -6.18 21.64 -5.80
C LEU A 155 -5.56 20.25 -5.98
N GLU A 156 -4.28 20.09 -5.61
CA GLU A 156 -3.60 18.79 -5.64
C GLU A 156 -4.29 17.80 -4.69
N PHE A 157 -4.62 18.23 -3.47
CA PHE A 157 -5.36 17.41 -2.51
C PHE A 157 -6.73 16.96 -3.05
N LEU A 158 -7.52 17.87 -3.62
CA LEU A 158 -8.84 17.57 -4.16
C LEU A 158 -8.76 16.63 -5.38
N ARG A 159 -7.71 16.78 -6.20
CA ARG A 159 -7.45 15.92 -7.36
C ARG A 159 -7.05 14.52 -6.95
N THR A 160 -6.11 14.39 -6.01
CA THR A 160 -5.55 13.10 -5.60
C THR A 160 -6.41 12.41 -4.54
N ARG A 161 -7.22 13.17 -3.78
CA ARG A 161 -8.02 12.71 -2.64
C ARG A 161 -7.20 11.92 -1.61
N ARG A 162 -5.92 12.28 -1.47
CA ARG A 162 -4.97 11.63 -0.56
C ARG A 162 -4.28 12.69 0.27
N LEU A 163 -4.19 12.44 1.57
CA LEU A 163 -3.39 13.24 2.49
C LEU A 163 -1.89 12.93 2.39
N LEU A 164 -1.56 11.72 1.93
CA LEU A 164 -0.18 11.26 1.72
C LEU A 164 0.20 11.44 0.25
N THR A 165 1.01 12.46 -0.04
CA THR A 165 1.69 12.54 -1.34
C THR A 165 2.84 11.56 -1.29
N SER A 166 2.62 10.36 -1.83
CA SER A 166 3.69 9.39 -2.05
C SER A 166 4.69 9.98 -3.05
N ARG A 167 5.62 10.81 -2.57
CA ARG A 167 6.78 11.30 -3.31
C ARG A 167 7.87 10.23 -3.38
N GLN A 168 7.49 8.96 -3.53
CA GLN A 168 8.43 7.86 -3.72
C GLN A 168 8.41 7.45 -5.19
N SER A 169 9.42 7.97 -5.89
CA SER A 169 9.74 7.61 -7.27
C SER A 169 9.81 6.08 -7.44
N PRO A 170 9.24 5.48 -8.49
CA PRO A 170 9.11 4.02 -8.61
C PRO A 170 10.41 3.28 -8.91
N ASP A 171 11.53 3.98 -9.18
CA ASP A 171 12.62 3.40 -9.97
C ASP A 171 13.73 2.70 -9.17
N SER A 172 13.65 2.65 -7.83
CA SER A 172 14.70 1.98 -7.05
C SER A 172 14.30 0.58 -6.59
N ILE A 173 14.96 -0.44 -7.14
CA ILE A 173 14.92 -1.85 -6.70
C ILE A 173 15.18 -1.97 -5.19
N LYS A 174 15.96 -1.04 -4.60
CA LYS A 174 16.16 -0.96 -3.15
C LYS A 174 14.85 -0.69 -2.40
N GLY A 175 14.01 0.20 -2.91
CA GLY A 175 12.69 0.48 -2.34
C GLY A 175 11.70 -0.69 -2.47
N TRP A 176 11.91 -1.60 -3.43
CA TRP A 176 11.14 -2.86 -3.50
C TRP A 176 11.62 -3.88 -2.47
N LEU A 177 12.94 -3.99 -2.25
CA LEU A 177 13.55 -4.85 -1.23
C LEU A 177 13.18 -4.41 0.19
N GLU A 178 13.25 -3.11 0.48
CA GLU A 178 12.81 -2.55 1.77
C GLU A 178 11.30 -2.78 2.00
N ARG A 179 10.49 -2.73 0.94
CA ARG A 179 9.06 -3.06 1.01
C ARG A 179 8.82 -4.54 1.32
N MET A 180 9.59 -5.45 0.74
CA MET A 180 9.49 -6.89 1.04
C MET A 180 9.92 -7.20 2.47
N GLN A 181 11.04 -6.63 2.91
CA GLN A 181 11.54 -6.86 4.26
C GLN A 181 10.61 -6.23 5.32
N GLY A 182 10.08 -5.03 5.04
CA GLY A 182 9.07 -4.39 5.89
C GLY A 182 7.77 -5.18 6.01
N ARG A 183 7.30 -5.84 4.94
CA ARG A 183 6.10 -6.71 5.00
C ARG A 183 6.29 -7.98 5.83
N LEU A 184 7.53 -8.45 5.96
CA LEU A 184 7.86 -9.64 6.75
C LEU A 184 8.02 -9.35 8.24
N PHE A 185 8.36 -8.10 8.61
CA PHE A 185 8.73 -7.74 9.99
C PHE A 185 7.93 -6.58 10.60
N HIS A 186 7.06 -5.89 9.87
CA HIS A 186 6.19 -4.85 10.43
C HIS A 186 4.72 -5.25 10.34
N LEU A 187 3.99 -5.06 11.44
CA LEU A 187 2.54 -5.18 11.46
C LEU A 187 1.95 -4.33 10.32
N PRO A 188 1.10 -4.89 9.44
CA PRO A 188 0.53 -4.17 8.32
C PRO A 188 -0.38 -3.05 8.85
N GLY A 189 0.09 -1.80 8.85
CA GLY A 189 -0.77 -0.66 9.20
C GLY A 189 -0.06 0.61 9.67
N SER A 190 1.14 0.54 10.24
CA SER A 190 1.79 1.71 10.84
C SER A 190 2.37 2.66 9.77
N ILE A 191 1.92 3.91 9.78
CA ILE A 191 2.45 4.99 8.94
C ILE A 191 3.85 5.38 9.45
N PRO A 192 4.88 5.54 8.58
CA PRO A 192 6.20 6.01 8.99
C PRO A 192 6.11 7.36 9.72
N PHE A 193 6.94 7.57 10.74
CA PHE A 193 6.90 8.80 11.55
C PHE A 193 7.15 10.08 10.72
N SER A 194 7.98 10.00 9.67
CA SER A 194 8.19 11.08 8.70
C SER A 194 6.90 11.48 7.98
N ASP A 195 6.11 10.49 7.57
CA ASP A 195 4.88 10.68 6.81
C ASP A 195 3.75 11.18 7.71
N GLN A 196 3.78 10.84 9.00
CA GLN A 196 2.84 11.36 10.00
C GLN A 196 3.00 12.88 10.19
N GLN A 197 4.23 13.39 10.25
CA GLN A 197 4.49 14.84 10.41
C GLN A 197 4.01 15.64 9.20
N GLU A 198 4.31 15.18 7.98
CA GLU A 198 3.82 15.82 6.75
C GLU A 198 2.28 15.82 6.71
N THR A 199 1.66 14.71 7.10
CA THR A 199 0.21 14.62 7.07
C THR A 199 -0.44 15.56 8.09
N PHE A 200 0.15 15.71 9.28
CA PHE A 200 -0.36 16.64 10.30
C PHE A 200 -0.22 18.10 9.85
N HIS A 201 0.88 18.44 9.16
CA HIS A 201 1.07 19.77 8.58
C HIS A 201 -0.02 20.10 7.55
N ARG A 202 -0.29 19.17 6.60
CA ARG A 202 -1.36 19.34 5.60
C ARG A 202 -2.73 19.44 6.23
N LEU A 203 -3.02 18.61 7.23
CA LEU A 203 -4.29 18.67 7.95
C LEU A 203 -4.49 20.05 8.59
N LYS A 204 -3.45 20.61 9.22
CA LYS A 204 -3.49 21.95 9.81
C LYS A 204 -3.74 23.04 8.75
N GLN A 205 -3.11 22.94 7.58
CA GLN A 205 -3.37 23.87 6.47
C GLN A 205 -4.83 23.79 5.98
N LEU A 206 -5.38 22.58 5.85
CA LEU A 206 -6.78 22.39 5.43
C LEU A 206 -7.77 22.92 6.47
N VAL A 207 -7.49 22.72 7.77
CA VAL A 207 -8.31 23.28 8.86
C VAL A 207 -8.26 24.81 8.84
N ASN A 208 -7.07 25.40 8.71
CA ASN A 208 -6.92 26.86 8.62
C ASN A 208 -7.66 27.43 7.41
N PHE A 209 -7.63 26.77 6.25
CA PHE A 209 -8.37 27.18 5.06
C PHE A 209 -9.89 27.15 5.29
N ILE A 210 -10.39 26.09 5.93
CA ILE A 210 -11.80 25.98 6.29
C ILE A 210 -12.19 27.09 7.28
N GLU A 211 -11.35 27.36 8.27
CA GLU A 211 -11.57 28.41 9.27
C GLU A 211 -11.58 29.81 8.63
N GLU A 212 -10.65 30.12 7.73
CA GLU A 212 -10.61 31.38 6.99
C GLU A 212 -11.86 31.57 6.11
N ARG A 213 -12.28 30.51 5.41
CA ARG A 213 -13.47 30.55 4.54
C ARG A 213 -14.78 30.67 5.31
N ILE A 214 -14.89 30.07 6.49
CA ILE A 214 -16.09 30.17 7.33
C ILE A 214 -16.10 31.49 8.14
N GLY A 215 -14.95 31.90 8.68
CA GLY A 215 -14.81 33.09 9.52
C GLY A 215 -14.75 34.42 8.76
N GLY A 216 -14.40 34.42 7.47
CA GLY A 216 -14.34 35.61 6.63
C GLY A 216 -15.67 36.10 6.05
N SER A 217 -16.80 35.51 6.45
CA SER A 217 -18.15 35.87 5.98
C SER A 217 -18.93 36.74 6.98
N ASN A 218 -18.27 37.73 7.58
CA ASN A 218 -18.91 38.82 8.33
C ASN A 218 -18.96 40.09 7.48
#